data_AF-A0A969QIY4-F1
#
_entry.id   AF-A0A969QIY4-F1
#
_cell.length_a   1.000
_cell.length_b   1.000
_cell.length_c   1.000
_cell.angle_alpha   90.00
_cell.angle_beta   90.00
_cell.angle_gamma   90.00
#
_symmetry.space_group_name_H-M   'P 1'
#
loop_
_entity.id
_entity.type
_entity.pdbx_description
1 polymer ?
#
loop_
_entity_poly.entity_id
_entity_poly.type
_entity_poly.pdbx_seq_one_letter_code
_entity_poly.pdbx_strand_id
1 'polypeptide(L)'
;MAVVLQIDNRSITAEEILPLLAGYQMMPRLVQEILIDQAIAPVEVTPEENAQATEHFYTQNEIASEDDRQAWLGRYGMTAQQLDSLATRDLRIDKFKQKVWGPKVESYFLSRKHQLDKVIYSLIRTQDVGIAQEIYFRVLEGEQTFAELARTYSQGPEAQTDGLIGPVELSVPHPVLAQLLSLSQPGHISAPTRVGEWLVLVRLEKFIPAQLDDPMRRRLLDECFNTWLQEQLSKLQPLATHTLAPTAP
;
A
#
# COMPACT_ATOMS: atom_id res chain seq x y z
N MET A 1 35.36 16.90 -22.58
CA MET A 1 34.33 16.41 -21.63
C MET A 1 33.51 15.37 -22.38
N ALA A 2 33.38 14.16 -21.84
CA ALA A 2 32.67 13.09 -22.53
C ALA A 2 31.15 13.34 -22.47
N VAL A 3 30.48 13.36 -23.64
CA VAL A 3 29.03 13.38 -23.72
C VAL A 3 28.52 12.03 -23.23
N VAL A 4 27.62 12.03 -22.26
CA VAL A 4 27.08 10.81 -21.61
C VAL A 4 25.66 10.50 -22.06
N LEU A 5 24.89 11.52 -22.47
CA LEU A 5 23.54 11.34 -22.97
C LEU A 5 23.23 12.42 -24.02
N GLN A 6 22.58 12.03 -25.13
CA GLN A 6 22.10 12.97 -26.15
C GLN A 6 20.58 12.85 -26.28
N ILE A 7 19.90 13.98 -26.16
CA ILE A 7 18.45 14.09 -26.34
C ILE A 7 18.21 15.18 -27.39
N ASP A 8 17.76 14.79 -28.58
CA ASP A 8 17.66 15.65 -29.76
C ASP A 8 18.96 16.46 -30.01
N ASN A 9 18.87 17.79 -29.91
CA ASN A 9 19.98 18.72 -30.11
C ASN A 9 20.73 19.05 -28.82
N ARG A 10 20.39 18.42 -27.68
CA ARG A 10 21.04 18.66 -26.40
C ARG A 10 21.98 17.50 -26.04
N SER A 11 23.26 17.82 -25.91
CA SER A 11 24.26 16.94 -25.30
C SER A 11 24.33 17.21 -23.80
N ILE A 12 24.24 16.14 -23.00
CA ILE A 12 24.32 16.18 -21.54
C ILE A 12 25.61 15.46 -21.12
N THR A 13 26.40 16.15 -20.32
CA THR A 13 27.66 15.64 -19.73
C THR A 13 27.40 14.93 -18.41
N ALA A 14 28.38 14.14 -17.94
CA ALA A 14 28.28 13.45 -16.65
C ALA A 14 27.99 14.40 -15.46
N GLU A 15 28.60 15.60 -15.50
CA GLU A 15 28.49 16.62 -14.45
C GLU A 15 27.08 17.22 -14.38
N GLU A 16 26.32 17.19 -15.48
CA GLU A 16 24.96 17.73 -15.55
C GLU A 16 23.89 16.73 -15.10
N ILE A 17 24.20 15.42 -15.05
CA ILE A 17 23.22 14.37 -14.71
C ILE A 17 22.70 14.54 -13.28
N LEU A 18 23.57 14.74 -12.29
CA LEU A 18 23.15 14.89 -10.89
C LEU A 18 22.28 16.14 -10.66
N PRO A 19 22.64 17.34 -11.17
CA PRO A 19 21.75 18.51 -11.14
C PRO A 19 20.40 18.27 -11.82
N LEU A 20 20.37 17.56 -12.96
CA LEU A 20 19.11 17.25 -13.65
C LEU A 20 18.23 16.30 -12.84
N LEU A 21 18.81 15.23 -12.27
CA LEU A 21 18.08 14.31 -11.40
C LEU A 21 17.51 15.02 -10.17
N ALA A 22 18.26 15.97 -9.58
CA ALA A 22 17.78 16.78 -8.47
C ALA A 22 16.66 17.73 -8.91
N GLY A 23 16.84 18.45 -10.01
CA GLY A 23 15.87 19.40 -10.56
C GLY A 23 14.54 18.75 -10.95
N TYR A 24 14.59 17.51 -11.44
CA TYR A 24 13.40 16.71 -11.76
C TYR A 24 12.89 15.85 -10.60
N GLN A 25 13.42 16.03 -9.39
CA GLN A 25 13.01 15.28 -8.18
C GLN A 25 13.15 13.75 -8.32
N MET A 26 14.07 13.29 -9.17
CA MET A 26 14.35 11.87 -9.40
C MET A 26 15.37 11.29 -8.40
N MET A 27 16.10 12.13 -7.67
CA MET A 27 17.09 11.70 -6.69
C MET A 27 16.52 10.78 -5.60
N PRO A 28 15.38 11.08 -4.95
CA PRO A 28 14.82 10.17 -3.93
C PRO A 28 14.51 8.79 -4.50
N ARG A 29 13.97 8.74 -5.72
CA ARG A 29 13.68 7.46 -6.40
C ARG A 29 14.95 6.69 -6.72
N LEU A 30 15.98 7.35 -7.24
CA LEU A 30 17.25 6.70 -7.54
C LEU A 30 17.89 6.12 -6.27
N VAL A 31 17.91 6.89 -5.17
CA VAL A 31 18.42 6.41 -3.88
C VAL A 31 17.63 5.22 -3.37
N GLN A 32 16.30 5.25 -3.49
CA GLN A 32 15.45 4.12 -3.14
C GLN A 32 15.82 2.86 -3.92
N GLU A 33 15.96 2.95 -5.25
CA GLU A 33 16.31 1.76 -6.07
C GLU A 33 17.70 1.23 -5.70
N ILE A 34 18.68 2.09 -5.46
CA ILE A 34 20.03 1.70 -5.02
C ILE A 34 19.98 0.97 -3.67
N LEU A 35 19.20 1.46 -2.71
CA LEU A 35 19.05 0.81 -1.40
C LEU A 35 18.43 -0.59 -1.52
N ILE A 36 17.43 -0.74 -2.39
CA ILE A 36 16.82 -2.04 -2.65
C ILE A 36 17.86 -2.97 -3.28
N ASP A 37 18.58 -2.52 -4.31
CA ASP A 37 19.58 -3.31 -5.01
C ASP A 37 20.70 -3.78 -4.07
N GLN A 38 21.16 -2.91 -3.16
CA GLN A 38 22.12 -3.26 -2.11
C GLN A 38 21.58 -4.33 -1.15
N ALA A 39 20.31 -4.23 -0.77
CA ALA A 39 19.69 -5.17 0.16
C ALA A 39 19.45 -6.55 -0.47
N ILE A 40 19.18 -6.61 -1.77
CA ILE A 40 18.95 -7.87 -2.50
C ILE A 40 20.21 -8.49 -3.11
N ALA A 41 21.32 -7.74 -3.22
CA ALA A 41 22.60 -8.25 -3.72
C ALA A 41 23.08 -9.58 -3.08
N PRO A 42 22.95 -9.80 -1.74
CA PRO A 42 23.36 -11.07 -1.12
C PRO A 42 22.32 -12.19 -1.24
N VAL A 43 21.24 -12.01 -2.00
CA VAL A 43 20.19 -13.02 -2.17
C VAL A 43 20.59 -14.02 -3.25
N GLU A 44 20.74 -15.27 -2.84
CA GLU A 44 21.02 -16.37 -3.76
C GLU A 44 19.75 -16.83 -4.49
N VAL A 45 19.89 -17.04 -5.80
CA VAL A 45 18.85 -17.53 -6.70
C VAL A 45 19.41 -18.72 -7.46
N THR A 46 18.67 -19.81 -7.53
CA THR A 46 19.10 -21.00 -8.27
C THR A 46 19.03 -20.74 -9.78
N PRO A 47 19.78 -21.50 -10.60
CA PRO A 47 19.69 -21.36 -12.05
C PRO A 47 18.26 -21.56 -12.60
N GLU A 48 17.50 -22.48 -12.00
CA GLU A 48 16.12 -22.76 -12.38
C GLU A 48 15.19 -21.58 -12.06
N GLU A 49 15.26 -21.06 -10.83
CA GLU A 49 14.48 -19.88 -10.43
C GLU A 49 14.82 -18.65 -11.30
N ASN A 50 16.10 -18.49 -11.65
CA ASN A 50 16.57 -17.41 -12.53
C ASN A 50 15.96 -17.54 -13.94
N ALA A 51 15.99 -18.74 -14.52
CA ALA A 51 15.39 -19.00 -15.82
C ALA A 51 13.88 -18.72 -15.84
N GLN A 52 13.16 -19.20 -14.82
CA GLN A 52 11.71 -18.96 -14.69
C GLN A 52 11.36 -17.48 -14.53
N ALA A 53 12.09 -16.76 -13.67
CA ALA A 53 11.87 -15.32 -13.48
C ALA A 53 12.18 -14.52 -14.75
N THR A 54 13.24 -14.90 -15.48
CA THR A 54 13.61 -14.26 -16.75
C THR A 54 12.56 -14.50 -17.83
N GLU A 55 12.08 -15.74 -17.98
CA GLU A 55 11.00 -16.08 -18.91
C GLU A 55 9.71 -15.33 -18.58
N HIS A 56 9.36 -15.25 -17.29
CA HIS A 56 8.20 -14.50 -16.83
C HIS A 56 8.31 -13.02 -17.17
N PHE A 57 9.47 -12.40 -16.89
CA PHE A 57 9.73 -11.00 -17.20
C PHE A 57 9.62 -10.73 -18.70
N TYR A 58 10.20 -11.58 -19.55
CA TYR A 58 10.10 -11.44 -21.01
C TYR A 58 8.68 -11.61 -21.53
N THR A 59 7.92 -12.56 -20.98
CA THR A 59 6.51 -12.75 -21.35
C THR A 59 5.67 -11.53 -20.98
N GLN A 60 5.87 -10.98 -19.78
CA GLN A 60 5.13 -9.79 -19.31
C GLN A 60 5.44 -8.53 -20.10
N ASN A 61 6.68 -8.40 -20.60
CA ASN A 61 7.14 -7.23 -21.35
C ASN A 61 7.14 -7.44 -22.86
N GLU A 62 6.54 -8.53 -23.35
CA GLU A 62 6.42 -8.87 -24.78
C GLU A 62 7.77 -8.96 -25.51
N ILE A 63 8.83 -9.40 -24.81
CA ILE A 63 10.19 -9.56 -25.36
C ILE A 63 10.36 -10.99 -25.86
N ALA A 64 9.93 -11.27 -27.09
CA ALA A 64 9.89 -12.62 -27.65
C ALA A 64 11.12 -12.98 -28.50
N SER A 65 11.80 -11.98 -29.07
CA SER A 65 12.92 -12.16 -30.00
C SER A 65 14.18 -11.40 -29.57
N GLU A 66 15.31 -11.71 -30.23
CA GLU A 66 16.54 -10.94 -30.03
C GLU A 66 16.38 -9.49 -30.50
N ASP A 67 15.62 -9.24 -31.56
CA ASP A 67 15.33 -7.87 -32.03
C ASP A 67 14.54 -7.07 -30.97
N ASP A 68 13.58 -7.70 -30.28
CA ASP A 68 12.83 -7.08 -29.18
C ASP A 68 13.77 -6.76 -27.99
N ARG A 69 14.73 -7.64 -27.71
CA ARG A 69 15.73 -7.40 -26.66
C ARG A 69 16.61 -6.20 -27.00
N GLN A 70 17.12 -6.13 -28.23
CA GLN A 70 17.93 -4.98 -28.66
C GLN A 70 17.12 -3.68 -28.64
N ALA A 71 15.85 -3.72 -29.05
CA ALA A 71 14.95 -2.59 -28.97
C ALA A 71 14.71 -2.15 -27.51
N TRP A 72 14.56 -3.09 -26.58
CA TRP A 72 14.44 -2.82 -25.15
C TRP A 72 15.70 -2.16 -24.60
N LEU A 73 16.88 -2.74 -24.83
CA LEU A 73 18.16 -2.20 -24.38
C LEU A 73 18.37 -0.78 -24.91
N GLY A 74 18.08 -0.53 -26.19
CA GLY A 74 18.16 0.79 -26.79
C GLY A 74 17.15 1.79 -26.20
N ARG A 75 15.90 1.36 -25.99
CA ARG A 75 14.84 2.20 -25.43
C ARG A 75 15.14 2.67 -24.00
N TYR A 76 15.69 1.79 -23.17
CA TYR A 76 15.95 2.08 -21.75
C TYR A 76 17.41 2.44 -21.46
N GLY A 77 18.28 2.46 -22.48
CA GLY A 77 19.71 2.75 -22.30
C GLY A 77 20.42 1.74 -21.40
N MET A 78 20.00 0.47 -21.45
CA MET A 78 20.46 -0.59 -20.55
C MET A 78 21.51 -1.48 -21.22
N THR A 79 22.36 -2.10 -20.40
CA THR A 79 23.22 -3.22 -20.82
C THR A 79 22.49 -4.55 -20.67
N ALA A 80 22.95 -5.59 -21.38
CA ALA A 80 22.42 -6.94 -21.22
C ALA A 80 22.49 -7.44 -19.76
N GLN A 81 23.58 -7.14 -19.05
CA GLN A 81 23.73 -7.49 -17.64
C GLN A 81 22.72 -6.77 -16.73
N GLN A 82 22.40 -5.50 -17.04
CA GLN A 82 21.35 -4.76 -16.31
C GLN A 82 19.97 -5.35 -16.58
N LEU A 83 19.70 -5.79 -17.82
CA LEU A 83 18.46 -6.48 -18.17
C LEU A 83 18.32 -7.81 -17.43
N ASP A 84 19.37 -8.63 -17.38
CA ASP A 84 19.37 -9.89 -16.62
C ASP A 84 19.12 -9.65 -15.12
N SER A 85 19.73 -8.61 -14.56
CA SER A 85 19.56 -8.21 -13.16
C SER A 85 18.14 -7.73 -12.89
N LEU A 86 17.56 -6.96 -13.82
CA LEU A 86 16.18 -6.46 -13.77
C LEU A 86 15.17 -7.60 -13.85
N ALA A 87 15.38 -8.55 -14.77
CA ALA A 87 14.48 -9.67 -15.01
C ALA A 87 14.31 -10.59 -13.79
N THR A 88 15.30 -10.63 -12.92
CA THR A 88 15.31 -11.42 -11.68
C THR A 88 15.07 -10.60 -10.42
N ARG A 89 14.85 -9.28 -10.56
CA ARG A 89 14.81 -8.35 -9.44
C ARG A 89 13.67 -8.64 -8.47
N ASP A 90 12.46 -8.81 -8.98
CA ASP A 90 11.26 -9.03 -8.16
C ASP A 90 11.36 -10.32 -7.34
N LEU A 91 11.88 -11.39 -7.97
CA LEU A 91 12.18 -12.64 -7.27
C LEU A 91 13.17 -12.43 -6.11
N ARG A 92 14.27 -11.69 -6.34
CA ARG A 92 15.24 -11.43 -5.27
C ARG A 92 14.65 -10.58 -4.15
N ILE A 93 13.82 -9.60 -4.49
CA ILE A 93 13.08 -8.79 -3.52
C ILE A 93 12.17 -9.70 -2.67
N ASP A 94 11.43 -10.61 -3.28
CA ASP A 94 10.53 -11.50 -2.54
C ASP A 94 11.30 -12.50 -1.66
N LYS A 95 12.41 -13.06 -2.15
CA LYS A 95 13.29 -13.91 -1.32
C LYS A 95 13.92 -13.13 -0.18
N PHE A 96 14.33 -11.88 -0.41
CA PHE A 96 14.81 -10.98 0.64
C PHE A 96 13.73 -10.76 1.71
N LYS A 97 12.50 -10.43 1.29
CA LYS A 97 11.35 -10.25 2.19
C LYS A 97 11.13 -11.48 3.08
N GLN A 98 11.08 -12.66 2.46
CA GLN A 98 10.89 -13.92 3.17
C GLN A 98 12.05 -14.20 4.14
N LYS A 99 13.30 -13.97 3.73
CA LYS A 99 14.48 -14.20 4.58
C LYS A 99 14.50 -13.28 5.80
N VAL A 100 14.15 -12.01 5.64
CA VAL A 100 14.26 -10.99 6.70
C VAL A 100 13.04 -10.96 7.62
N TRP A 101 11.82 -11.05 7.08
CA TRP A 101 10.58 -10.92 7.86
C TRP A 101 9.75 -12.21 7.92
N GLY A 102 10.01 -13.20 7.08
CA GLY A 102 9.29 -14.49 7.09
C GLY A 102 9.27 -15.20 8.46
N PRO A 103 10.37 -15.23 9.25
CA PRO A 103 10.37 -15.82 10.58
C PRO A 103 9.51 -15.09 11.63
N LYS A 104 9.18 -13.82 11.40
CA LYS A 104 8.42 -12.97 12.34
C LYS A 104 7.06 -12.52 11.81
N VAL A 105 6.68 -12.93 10.60
CA VAL A 105 5.42 -12.50 9.99
C VAL A 105 4.21 -13.00 10.77
N GLU A 106 4.31 -14.17 11.40
CA GLU A 106 3.23 -14.73 12.21
C GLU A 106 3.01 -13.92 13.50
N SER A 107 4.08 -13.61 14.24
CA SER A 107 3.98 -12.77 15.43
C SER A 107 3.53 -11.35 15.08
N TYR A 108 3.99 -10.81 13.95
CA TYR A 108 3.52 -9.55 13.41
C TYR A 108 2.03 -9.58 13.08
N PHE A 109 1.54 -10.62 12.40
CA PHE A 109 0.13 -10.83 12.13
C PHE A 109 -0.70 -10.89 13.41
N LEU A 110 -0.29 -11.68 14.41
CA LEU A 110 -1.02 -11.81 15.68
C LEU A 110 -1.11 -10.46 16.41
N SER A 111 -0.03 -9.66 16.41
CA SER A 111 -0.03 -8.32 17.03
C SER A 111 -1.04 -7.37 16.38
N ARG A 112 -1.31 -7.55 15.08
CA ARG A 112 -2.21 -6.70 14.28
C ARG A 112 -3.54 -7.35 13.96
N LYS A 113 -3.80 -8.58 14.38
CA LYS A 113 -4.98 -9.35 14.00
C LYS A 113 -6.28 -8.58 14.24
N HIS A 114 -6.39 -7.92 15.39
CA HIS A 114 -7.55 -7.09 15.75
C HIS A 114 -7.83 -5.93 14.77
N GLN A 115 -6.81 -5.39 14.11
CA GLN A 115 -6.93 -4.34 13.08
C GLN A 115 -7.21 -4.91 11.69
N LEU A 116 -6.78 -6.15 11.45
CA LEU A 116 -6.92 -6.87 10.17
C LEU A 116 -8.23 -7.64 10.07
N ASP A 117 -8.85 -7.97 11.21
CA ASP A 117 -10.17 -8.56 11.26
C ASP A 117 -11.16 -7.66 10.52
N LYS A 118 -12.01 -8.30 9.71
CA LYS A 118 -12.95 -7.61 8.83
C LYS A 118 -14.34 -7.65 9.42
N VAL A 119 -15.11 -6.61 9.13
CA VAL A 119 -16.50 -6.49 9.55
C VAL A 119 -17.38 -6.06 8.39
N ILE A 120 -18.61 -6.54 8.43
CA ILE A 120 -19.75 -5.97 7.70
C ILE A 120 -20.65 -5.38 8.77
N TYR A 121 -21.05 -4.13 8.61
CA TYR A 121 -21.88 -3.44 9.59
C TYR A 121 -22.84 -2.48 8.91
N SER A 122 -23.94 -2.18 9.60
CA SER A 122 -24.88 -1.15 9.19
C SER A 122 -24.62 0.12 9.99
N LEU A 123 -24.70 1.27 9.32
CA LEU A 123 -24.44 2.59 9.88
C LEU A 123 -25.59 3.55 9.53
N ILE A 124 -25.98 4.36 10.50
CA ILE A 124 -26.77 5.57 10.29
C ILE A 124 -26.01 6.70 10.95
N ARG A 125 -25.85 7.82 10.23
CA ARG A 125 -25.30 9.05 10.81
C ARG A 125 -26.25 10.22 10.66
N THR A 126 -26.41 10.99 11.72
CA THR A 126 -27.21 12.22 11.77
C THR A 126 -26.56 13.21 12.74
N GLN A 127 -26.84 14.50 12.59
CA GLN A 127 -26.42 15.53 13.56
C GLN A 127 -27.48 15.77 14.64
N ASP A 128 -28.71 15.30 14.42
CA ASP A 128 -29.85 15.52 15.31
C ASP A 128 -29.97 14.41 16.35
N VAL A 129 -29.90 14.79 17.63
CA VAL A 129 -29.99 13.89 18.78
C VAL A 129 -31.37 13.23 18.89
N GLY A 130 -32.43 13.99 18.63
CA GLY A 130 -33.81 13.50 18.70
C GLY A 130 -34.07 12.44 17.63
N ILE A 131 -33.64 12.71 16.40
CA ILE A 131 -33.72 11.75 15.29
C ILE A 131 -32.92 10.49 15.61
N ALA A 132 -31.68 10.63 16.11
CA ALA A 132 -30.86 9.47 16.46
C ALA A 132 -31.53 8.59 17.52
N GLN A 133 -32.13 9.21 18.54
CA GLN A 133 -32.80 8.49 19.62
C GLN A 133 -34.07 7.79 19.14
N GLU A 134 -34.85 8.44 18.29
CA GLU A 134 -36.05 7.87 17.67
C GLU A 134 -35.70 6.65 16.80
N ILE A 135 -34.70 6.77 15.92
CA ILE A 135 -34.22 5.66 15.09
C ILE A 135 -33.80 4.48 15.97
N TYR A 136 -33.06 4.73 17.06
CA TYR A 136 -32.62 3.69 17.97
C TYR A 136 -33.79 2.88 18.53
N PHE A 137 -34.83 3.55 19.04
CA PHE A 137 -36.00 2.88 19.60
C PHE A 137 -36.81 2.14 18.53
N ARG A 138 -37.03 2.74 17.36
CA ARG A 138 -37.75 2.09 16.25
C ARG A 138 -37.08 0.79 15.79
N VAL A 139 -35.74 0.76 15.75
CA VAL A 139 -34.99 -0.48 15.44
C VAL A 139 -35.12 -1.48 16.58
N LEU A 140 -34.96 -1.04 17.84
CA LEU A 140 -34.96 -1.91 19.01
C LEU A 140 -36.32 -2.58 19.22
N GLU A 141 -37.41 -1.87 18.97
CA GLU A 141 -38.79 -2.36 19.06
C GLU A 141 -39.25 -3.10 17.80
N GLY A 142 -38.44 -3.09 16.74
CA GLY A 142 -38.72 -3.79 15.49
C GLY A 142 -39.81 -3.14 14.64
N GLU A 143 -40.13 -1.87 14.86
CA GLU A 143 -41.13 -1.13 14.09
C GLU A 143 -40.71 -0.92 12.64
N GLN A 144 -39.41 -0.68 12.41
CA GLN A 144 -38.83 -0.49 11.09
C GLN A 144 -37.47 -1.15 10.99
N THR A 145 -37.08 -1.55 9.78
CA THR A 145 -35.76 -2.12 9.55
C THR A 145 -34.68 -1.04 9.59
N PHE A 146 -33.47 -1.43 9.99
CA PHE A 146 -32.30 -0.54 9.94
C PHE A 146 -32.08 0.03 8.53
N ALA A 147 -32.28 -0.79 7.50
CA ALA A 147 -32.15 -0.40 6.09
C ALA A 147 -33.11 0.73 5.69
N GLU A 148 -34.39 0.63 6.07
CA GLU A 148 -35.38 1.67 5.80
C GLU A 148 -35.05 2.98 6.48
N LEU A 149 -34.64 2.91 7.75
CA LEU A 149 -34.25 4.08 8.53
C LEU A 149 -32.96 4.70 7.98
N ALA A 150 -32.00 3.89 7.53
CA ALA A 150 -30.77 4.38 6.92
C ALA A 150 -31.02 5.13 5.61
N ARG A 151 -31.85 4.59 4.71
CA ARG A 151 -32.26 5.29 3.48
C ARG A 151 -32.94 6.62 3.74
N THR A 152 -33.73 6.70 4.82
CA THR A 152 -34.58 7.85 5.10
C THR A 152 -33.84 8.95 5.86
N TYR A 153 -33.03 8.57 6.85
CA TYR A 153 -32.49 9.51 7.83
C TYR A 153 -30.97 9.62 7.83
N SER A 154 -30.24 8.67 7.23
CA SER A 154 -28.79 8.77 7.21
C SER A 154 -28.34 9.91 6.30
N GLN A 155 -27.41 10.72 6.80
CA GLN A 155 -26.86 11.87 6.08
C GLN A 155 -25.52 11.55 5.39
N GLY A 156 -25.06 10.31 5.48
CA GLY A 156 -23.84 9.82 4.84
C GLY A 156 -24.10 9.05 3.53
N PRO A 157 -23.04 8.68 2.80
CA PRO A 157 -23.15 7.89 1.57
C PRO A 157 -23.84 6.54 1.79
N GLU A 158 -23.79 6.00 3.01
CA GLU A 158 -24.45 4.75 3.36
C GLU A 158 -25.98 4.79 3.21
N ALA A 159 -26.62 5.96 3.13
CA ALA A 159 -28.04 6.07 2.79
C ALA A 159 -28.38 5.41 1.44
N GLN A 160 -27.41 5.37 0.51
CA GLN A 160 -27.57 4.74 -0.81
C GLN A 160 -27.32 3.23 -0.80
N THR A 161 -26.75 2.71 0.29
CA THR A 161 -26.43 1.28 0.45
C THR A 161 -27.22 0.65 1.58
N ASP A 162 -28.41 1.20 1.89
CA ASP A 162 -29.27 0.70 2.97
C ASP A 162 -28.58 0.69 4.34
N GLY A 163 -27.62 1.58 4.54
CA GLY A 163 -26.76 1.65 5.72
C GLY A 163 -25.63 0.62 5.73
N LEU A 164 -25.61 -0.36 4.81
CA LEU A 164 -24.68 -1.47 4.82
C LEU A 164 -23.29 -1.06 4.31
N ILE A 165 -22.26 -1.40 5.09
CA ILE A 165 -20.85 -1.15 4.80
C ILE A 165 -20.06 -2.44 5.01
N GLY A 166 -19.20 -2.79 4.07
CA GLY A 166 -18.24 -3.89 4.21
C GLY A 166 -18.22 -4.87 3.04
N PRO A 167 -17.34 -5.88 3.10
CA PRO A 167 -16.40 -6.17 4.18
C PRO A 167 -15.22 -5.19 4.21
N VAL A 168 -14.93 -4.60 5.38
CA VAL A 168 -13.78 -3.70 5.60
C VAL A 168 -12.99 -4.11 6.84
N GLU A 169 -11.69 -3.82 6.87
CA GLU A 169 -10.83 -4.06 8.04
C GLU A 169 -11.19 -3.10 9.17
N LEU A 170 -11.09 -3.56 10.43
CA LEU A 170 -11.37 -2.73 11.61
C LEU A 170 -10.44 -1.53 11.75
N SER A 171 -9.32 -1.50 11.04
CA SER A 171 -8.44 -0.33 10.93
C SER A 171 -8.97 0.82 10.06
N VAL A 172 -9.97 0.56 9.21
CA VAL A 172 -10.54 1.54 8.27
C VAL A 172 -11.51 2.53 8.94
N PRO A 173 -12.53 2.11 9.71
CA PRO A 173 -13.45 3.04 10.33
C PRO A 173 -12.78 3.90 11.42
N HIS A 174 -13.46 4.99 11.81
CA HIS A 174 -13.00 5.83 12.91
C HIS A 174 -12.71 4.99 14.18
N PRO A 175 -11.67 5.26 14.99
CA PRO A 175 -11.30 4.43 16.13
C PRO A 175 -12.45 4.13 17.11
N VAL A 176 -13.32 5.11 17.35
CA VAL A 176 -14.54 4.94 18.16
C VAL A 176 -15.50 3.91 17.56
N LEU A 177 -15.70 3.93 16.23
CA LEU A 177 -16.52 2.95 15.53
C LEU A 177 -15.87 1.57 15.55
N ALA A 178 -14.56 1.48 15.32
CA ALA A 178 -13.82 0.23 15.39
C ALA A 178 -13.97 -0.43 16.78
N GLN A 179 -13.88 0.37 17.85
CA GLN A 179 -14.08 -0.09 19.22
C GLN A 179 -15.52 -0.55 19.49
N LEU A 180 -16.53 0.19 19.01
CA LEU A 180 -17.92 -0.23 19.12
C LEU A 180 -18.16 -1.56 18.41
N LEU A 181 -17.65 -1.70 17.18
CA LEU A 181 -17.80 -2.90 16.36
C LEU A 181 -17.10 -4.12 16.95
N SER A 182 -15.91 -3.95 17.54
CA SER A 182 -15.15 -5.06 18.14
C SER A 182 -15.78 -5.62 19.42
N LEU A 183 -16.56 -4.80 20.12
CA LEU A 183 -17.29 -5.19 21.34
C LEU A 183 -18.74 -5.63 21.05
N SER A 184 -19.24 -5.39 19.84
CA SER A 184 -20.63 -5.67 19.47
C SER A 184 -20.84 -7.13 19.11
N GLN A 185 -22.03 -7.65 19.42
CA GLN A 185 -22.49 -8.92 18.87
C GLN A 185 -23.24 -8.67 17.56
N PRO A 186 -23.15 -9.59 16.57
CA PRO A 186 -23.94 -9.49 15.35
C PRO A 186 -25.44 -9.30 15.66
N GLY A 187 -26.08 -8.39 14.92
CA GLY A 187 -27.49 -8.04 15.08
C GLY A 187 -27.80 -7.02 16.19
N HIS A 188 -26.86 -6.71 17.09
CA HIS A 188 -27.09 -5.71 18.14
C HIS A 188 -26.79 -4.30 17.67
N ILE A 189 -27.77 -3.40 17.82
CA ILE A 189 -27.63 -1.98 17.55
C ILE A 189 -27.01 -1.26 18.76
N SER A 190 -26.03 -0.40 18.52
CA SER A 190 -25.44 0.47 19.53
C SER A 190 -26.39 1.63 19.87
N ALA A 191 -26.34 2.10 21.11
CA ALA A 191 -26.94 3.39 21.44
C ALA A 191 -26.32 4.52 20.58
N PRO A 192 -27.06 5.63 20.32
CA PRO A 192 -26.51 6.78 19.61
C PRO A 192 -25.21 7.25 20.25
N THR A 193 -24.12 7.16 19.50
CA THR A 193 -22.77 7.49 19.99
C THR A 193 -22.21 8.64 19.19
N ARG A 194 -21.53 9.58 19.86
CA ARG A 194 -20.94 10.74 19.17
C ARG A 194 -19.57 10.39 18.58
N VAL A 195 -19.39 10.68 17.30
CA VAL A 195 -18.14 10.51 16.56
C VAL A 195 -17.86 11.79 15.77
N GLY A 196 -17.02 12.66 16.33
CA GLY A 196 -16.84 14.02 15.84
C GLY A 196 -18.15 14.81 15.91
N GLU A 197 -18.53 15.43 14.79
CA GLU A 197 -19.79 16.20 14.66
C GLU A 197 -21.03 15.31 14.49
N TRP A 198 -20.86 14.00 14.26
CA TRP A 198 -21.95 13.09 13.95
C TRP A 198 -22.40 12.29 15.17
N LEU A 199 -23.70 12.05 15.29
CA LEU A 199 -24.24 10.92 16.05
C LEU A 199 -24.40 9.73 15.12
N VAL A 200 -23.87 8.60 15.56
CA VAL A 200 -23.89 7.37 14.79
C VAL A 200 -24.63 6.28 15.55
N LEU A 201 -25.43 5.51 14.81
CA LEU A 201 -25.94 4.23 15.24
C LEU A 201 -25.29 3.17 14.39
N VAL A 202 -24.78 2.11 15.03
CA VAL A 202 -24.08 1.05 14.35
C VAL A 202 -24.64 -0.29 14.77
N ARG A 203 -24.75 -1.21 13.82
CA ARG A 203 -25.08 -2.60 14.07
C ARG A 203 -24.07 -3.48 13.37
N LEU A 204 -23.39 -4.35 14.11
CA LEU A 204 -22.52 -5.35 13.49
C LEU A 204 -23.41 -6.36 12.75
N GLU A 205 -23.15 -6.61 11.47
CA GLU A 205 -23.87 -7.62 10.69
C GLU A 205 -23.08 -8.93 10.64
N LYS A 206 -21.76 -8.84 10.41
CA LYS A 206 -20.88 -10.00 10.34
C LYS A 206 -19.46 -9.66 10.77
N PHE A 207 -18.89 -10.50 11.62
CA PHE A 207 -17.46 -10.50 11.93
C PHE A 207 -16.74 -11.56 11.10
N ILE A 208 -15.62 -11.19 10.48
CA ILE A 208 -14.82 -12.03 9.60
C ILE A 208 -13.38 -12.02 10.12
N PRO A 209 -12.96 -13.05 10.86
CA PRO A 209 -11.60 -13.13 11.38
C PRO A 209 -10.58 -13.12 10.24
N ALA A 210 -9.56 -12.28 10.35
CA ALA A 210 -8.41 -12.34 9.45
C ALA A 210 -7.70 -13.69 9.59
N GLN A 211 -7.20 -14.19 8.47
CA GLN A 211 -6.42 -15.41 8.39
C GLN A 211 -5.05 -15.09 7.79
N LEU A 212 -4.02 -15.77 8.27
CA LEU A 212 -2.67 -15.66 7.71
C LEU A 212 -2.53 -16.62 6.52
N ASP A 213 -3.30 -16.37 5.47
CA ASP A 213 -3.17 -17.05 4.18
C ASP A 213 -2.02 -16.47 3.34
N ASP A 214 -1.71 -17.07 2.19
CA ASP A 214 -0.61 -16.61 1.33
C ASP A 214 -0.77 -15.15 0.85
N PRO A 215 -1.96 -14.67 0.46
CA PRO A 215 -2.17 -13.25 0.18
C PRO A 215 -1.88 -12.34 1.39
N MET A 216 -2.41 -12.67 2.58
CA MET A 216 -2.16 -11.88 3.79
C MET A 216 -0.68 -11.89 4.16
N ARG A 217 -0.02 -13.06 4.07
CA ARG A 217 1.41 -13.20 4.33
C ARG A 217 2.23 -12.29 3.42
N ARG A 218 1.97 -12.30 2.11
CA ARG A 218 2.65 -11.43 1.13
C ARG A 218 2.44 -9.96 1.47
N ARG A 219 1.20 -9.54 1.72
CA ARG A 219 0.90 -8.15 2.13
C ARG A 219 1.68 -7.72 3.36
N LEU A 220 1.72 -8.54 4.41
CA LEU A 220 2.44 -8.19 5.64
C LEU A 220 3.95 -8.11 5.44
N LEU A 221 4.52 -8.95 4.57
CA LEU A 221 5.92 -8.87 4.19
C LEU A 221 6.21 -7.59 3.39
N ASP A 222 5.30 -7.19 2.49
CA ASP A 222 5.40 -5.93 1.75
C ASP A 222 5.31 -4.71 2.67
N GLU A 223 4.38 -4.72 3.63
CA GLU A 223 4.26 -3.66 4.64
C GLU A 223 5.54 -3.55 5.48
N CYS A 224 6.09 -4.69 5.90
CA CYS A 224 7.35 -4.76 6.63
C CYS A 224 8.54 -4.22 5.82
N PHE A 225 8.63 -4.60 4.55
CA PHE A 225 9.66 -4.14 3.63
C PHE A 225 9.56 -2.63 3.37
N ASN A 226 8.35 -2.13 3.11
CA ASN A 226 8.11 -0.71 2.89
C ASN A 226 8.45 0.11 4.14
N THR A 227 8.06 -0.37 5.32
CA THR A 227 8.42 0.28 6.60
C THR A 227 9.94 0.37 6.74
N TRP A 228 10.65 -0.73 6.53
CA TRP A 228 12.11 -0.75 6.57
C TRP A 228 12.74 0.18 5.53
N LEU A 229 12.22 0.21 4.32
CA LEU A 229 12.74 1.06 3.25
C LEU A 229 12.59 2.54 3.61
N GLN A 230 11.44 2.94 4.15
CA GLN A 230 11.23 4.30 4.66
C GLN A 230 12.18 4.64 5.82
N GLU A 231 12.44 3.69 6.73
CA GLU A 231 13.44 3.87 7.78
C GLU A 231 14.86 4.04 7.23
N GLN A 232 15.25 3.28 6.20
CA GLN A 232 16.57 3.44 5.56
C GLN A 232 16.67 4.81 4.89
N LEU A 233 15.64 5.21 4.13
CA LEU A 233 15.59 6.51 3.47
C LEU A 233 15.65 7.67 4.47
N SER A 234 14.99 7.56 5.61
CA SER A 234 14.99 8.59 6.66
C SER A 234 16.35 8.73 7.38
N LYS A 235 17.16 7.66 7.41
CA LYS A 235 18.52 7.68 7.98
C LYS A 235 19.53 8.33 7.06
N LEU A 236 19.29 8.28 5.75
CA LEU A 236 20.07 9.05 4.80
C LEU A 236 19.69 10.52 5.01
N GLN A 237 20.61 11.31 5.56
CA GLN A 237 20.46 12.76 5.67
C GLN A 237 19.95 13.34 4.33
N PRO A 238 19.19 14.46 4.32
CA PRO A 238 18.81 15.08 3.05
C PRO A 238 20.09 15.24 2.25
N LEU A 239 20.13 14.68 1.04
CA LEU A 239 21.32 14.66 0.17
C LEU A 239 21.93 16.06 0.22
N ALA A 240 22.93 16.25 1.07
CA ALA A 240 23.65 17.49 1.14
C ALA A 240 24.34 17.51 -0.22
N THR A 241 23.85 18.38 -1.10
CA THR A 241 24.54 18.77 -2.31
C THR A 241 25.91 19.25 -1.85
N HIS A 242 26.89 18.34 -1.83
CA HIS A 242 28.27 18.71 -1.63
C HIS A 242 28.63 19.61 -2.81
N THR A 243 28.56 20.91 -2.55
CA THR A 243 29.37 21.97 -3.16
C THR A 243 29.23 22.11 -4.67
N LEU A 244 28.14 22.74 -5.13
CA LEU A 244 28.31 23.73 -6.20
C LEU A 244 28.70 25.03 -5.49
N ALA A 245 30.00 25.26 -5.36
CA ALA A 245 30.50 26.57 -4.97
C ALA A 245 29.96 27.61 -5.98
N PRO A 246 29.43 28.75 -5.54
CA PRO A 246 29.12 29.82 -6.47
C PRO A 246 30.45 30.36 -6.98
N THR A 247 30.74 30.17 -8.27
CA THR A 247 31.64 31.07 -8.98
C THR A 247 30.93 32.43 -9.03
N ALA A 248 31.28 33.27 -8.05
CA ALA A 248 30.91 34.68 -7.98
C ALA A 248 31.60 35.46 -9.12
N PRO A 249 31.09 36.66 -9.49
CA PRO A 249 31.24 37.27 -10.81
C PRO A 249 32.64 37.78 -11.16
#